data_AF-A0A239LRH4-F1
#
_entry.id   AF-A0A239LRH4-F1
#
_cell.length_a   1.000
_cell.length_b   1.000
_cell.length_c   1.000
_cell.angle_alpha   90.00
_cell.angle_beta   90.00
_cell.angle_gamma   90.00
#
_symmetry.space_group_name_H-M   'P 1'
#
loop_
_entity.id
_entity.type
_entity.pdbx_description
1 polymer ?
#
loop_
_entity_poly.entity_id
_entity_poly.type
_entity_poly.pdbx_seq_one_letter_code
_entity_poly.pdbx_strand_id
1 'polypeptide(L)'
;MSDFADELELFRTEEEVAQQYFFGYLALQSIPGRNPAVLDRMNDHPLFWITTRHALLLSAFVALWRIFDQDPRSIHHSDKLLRSVWHNIGEFTRAELAKRKITGGLDPAAAYVVAKCDLTPKDVGAMRKEVAAWRKVYEARYREIRHGVFAHKGLISADSNLLMAQTNIEEMKPMLGSCTPSAARYGSSTTTVGRRT
;
A
#
# COMPACT_ATOMS: atom_id res chain seq x y z
N MET A 1 -20.95 7.99 -11.94
CA MET A 1 -19.49 8.20 -12.02
C MET A 1 -19.04 8.46 -10.61
N SER A 2 -18.20 7.61 -10.02
CA SER A 2 -17.59 7.87 -8.71
C SER A 2 -16.64 9.07 -8.85
N ASP A 3 -16.66 9.93 -7.83
CA ASP A 3 -15.75 11.06 -7.74
C ASP A 3 -14.30 10.55 -7.58
N PHE A 4 -13.31 11.34 -8.00
CA PHE A 4 -11.90 11.03 -7.76
C PHE A 4 -11.63 10.80 -6.26
N ALA A 5 -12.27 11.57 -5.39
CA ALA A 5 -12.16 11.41 -3.95
C ALA A 5 -12.61 10.03 -3.47
N ASP A 6 -13.74 9.52 -3.97
CA ASP A 6 -14.27 8.21 -3.61
C ASP A 6 -13.33 7.09 -4.07
N GLU A 7 -12.82 7.16 -5.31
CA GLU A 7 -11.86 6.16 -5.81
C GLU A 7 -10.53 6.21 -5.07
N LEU A 8 -10.10 7.39 -4.63
CA LEU A 8 -8.89 7.55 -3.83
C LEU A 8 -9.04 6.92 -2.44
N GLU A 9 -10.15 7.17 -1.75
CA GLU A 9 -10.39 6.59 -0.41
C GLU A 9 -10.55 5.07 -0.46
N LEU A 10 -11.21 4.55 -1.50
CA LEU A 10 -11.34 3.11 -1.71
C LEU A 10 -9.99 2.46 -2.00
N PHE A 11 -9.17 3.06 -2.88
CA PHE A 11 -7.82 2.57 -3.14
C PHE A 11 -6.94 2.63 -1.88
N ARG A 12 -7.01 3.73 -1.11
CA ARG A 12 -6.29 3.89 0.16
C ARG A 12 -6.66 2.79 1.16
N THR A 13 -7.94 2.44 1.25
CA THR A 13 -8.39 1.38 2.16
C THR A 13 -7.82 0.02 1.76
N GLU A 14 -7.83 -0.33 0.48
CA GLU A 14 -7.27 -1.61 0.01
C GLU A 14 -5.74 -1.66 0.17
N GLU A 15 -5.06 -0.55 -0.07
CA GLU A 15 -3.61 -0.41 0.15
C GLU A 15 -3.24 -0.53 1.63
N GLU A 16 -3.96 0.17 2.52
CA GLU A 16 -3.76 0.11 3.96
C GLU A 16 -4.00 -1.32 4.49
N VAL A 17 -5.06 -1.98 4.03
CA VAL A 17 -5.38 -3.37 4.40
C VAL A 17 -4.26 -4.32 3.93
N ALA A 18 -3.76 -4.16 2.70
CA ALA A 18 -2.66 -4.97 2.19
C ALA A 18 -1.38 -4.80 3.04
N GLN A 19 -1.06 -3.55 3.41
CA GLN A 19 0.06 -3.24 4.29
C GLN A 19 -0.11 -3.84 5.68
N GLN A 20 -1.27 -3.66 6.32
CA GLN A 20 -1.54 -4.17 7.67
C GLN A 20 -1.34 -5.68 7.74
N TYR A 21 -1.90 -6.43 6.78
CA TYR A 21 -1.74 -7.87 6.72
C TYR A 21 -0.28 -8.29 6.49
N PHE A 22 0.40 -7.64 5.54
CA PHE A 22 1.78 -8.00 5.21
C PHE A 22 2.76 -7.67 6.34
N PHE A 23 2.69 -6.46 6.90
CA PHE A 23 3.54 -6.08 8.02
C PHE A 23 3.19 -6.84 9.30
N GLY A 24 1.92 -7.19 9.52
CA GLY A 24 1.51 -8.11 10.59
C GLY A 24 2.16 -9.49 10.43
N TYR A 25 2.16 -10.04 9.21
CA TYR A 25 2.87 -11.28 8.90
C TYR A 25 4.38 -11.19 9.18
N LEU A 26 5.04 -10.09 8.79
CA LEU A 26 6.46 -9.87 9.07
C LEU A 26 6.76 -9.69 10.55
N ALA A 27 5.87 -9.01 11.29
CA ALA A 27 6.01 -8.80 12.73
C ALA A 27 5.98 -10.14 13.48
N LEU A 28 5.07 -11.05 13.11
CA LEU A 28 4.98 -12.40 13.69
C LEU A 28 6.20 -13.29 13.41
N GLN A 29 7.08 -12.90 12.48
CA GLN A 29 8.34 -13.62 12.23
C GLN A 29 9.54 -12.93 12.88
N SER A 30 9.63 -11.61 12.73
CA SER A 30 10.80 -10.84 13.12
C SER A 30 10.88 -10.56 14.63
N ILE A 31 9.74 -10.36 15.30
CA ILE A 31 9.71 -10.07 16.74
C ILE A 31 10.13 -11.30 17.56
N PRO A 32 9.57 -12.51 17.35
CA PRO A 32 9.95 -13.68 18.12
C PRO A 32 11.38 -14.13 17.83
N GLY A 33 11.85 -13.94 16.59
CA GLY A 33 13.24 -14.23 16.22
C GLY A 33 14.28 -13.32 16.90
N ARG A 34 13.86 -12.16 17.44
CA ARG A 34 14.73 -11.21 18.16
C ARG A 34 14.49 -11.20 19.67
N ASN A 35 13.41 -11.83 20.14
CA ASN A 35 13.02 -11.84 21.56
C ASN A 35 12.60 -13.25 21.99
N PRO A 36 13.53 -14.02 22.59
CA PRO A 36 13.26 -15.38 23.05
C PRO A 36 12.08 -15.48 24.03
N ALA A 37 11.89 -14.49 24.91
CA ALA A 37 10.78 -14.52 25.86
C ALA A 37 9.41 -14.41 25.17
N VAL A 38 9.32 -13.69 24.04
CA VAL A 38 8.10 -13.64 23.22
C VAL A 38 7.91 -14.98 22.51
N LEU A 39 8.97 -15.58 21.98
CA LEU A 39 8.92 -16.89 21.34
C LEU A 39 8.41 -17.97 22.31
N ASP A 40 8.90 -17.97 23.55
CA ASP A 40 8.46 -18.91 24.59
C ASP A 40 6.97 -18.79 24.86
N ARG A 41 6.44 -17.57 25.01
CA ARG A 41 5.00 -17.33 25.19
C ARG A 41 4.17 -17.70 23.96
N MET A 42 4.71 -17.53 22.76
CA MET A 42 4.03 -17.99 21.56
C MET A 42 3.96 -19.51 21.49
N ASN A 43 4.98 -20.21 22.02
CA ASN A 43 5.00 -21.66 22.09
C ASN A 43 4.01 -22.25 23.12
N ASP A 44 3.39 -21.43 23.99
CA ASP A 44 2.25 -21.85 24.80
C ASP A 44 1.01 -22.16 23.94
N HIS A 45 0.86 -21.49 22.78
CA HIS A 45 -0.26 -21.64 21.86
C HIS A 45 0.18 -21.65 20.38
N PRO A 46 0.99 -22.63 19.95
CA PRO A 46 1.68 -22.58 18.67
C PRO A 46 0.72 -22.67 17.47
N LEU A 47 -0.35 -23.46 17.59
CA LEU A 47 -1.35 -23.61 16.53
C LEU A 47 -2.03 -22.28 16.20
N PHE A 48 -2.39 -21.49 17.22
CA PHE A 48 -2.99 -20.17 17.02
C PHE A 48 -2.07 -19.27 16.20
N TRP A 49 -0.79 -19.18 16.57
CA TRP A 49 0.17 -18.30 15.88
C TRP A 49 0.51 -18.78 14.47
N ILE A 50 0.61 -20.09 14.24
CA ILE A 50 0.80 -20.66 12.89
C ILE A 50 -0.39 -20.33 12.01
N THR A 51 -1.62 -20.53 12.50
CA THR A 51 -2.86 -20.21 11.75
C THR A 51 -2.97 -18.72 11.47
N THR A 52 -2.77 -17.86 12.47
CA THR A 52 -2.82 -16.41 12.31
C THR A 52 -1.79 -15.92 11.30
N ARG A 53 -0.55 -16.44 11.36
CA ARG A 53 0.50 -16.10 10.38
C ARG A 53 0.09 -16.47 8.96
N HIS A 54 -0.51 -17.65 8.77
CA HIS A 54 -0.99 -18.09 7.46
C HIS A 54 -2.16 -17.22 6.98
N ALA A 55 -3.12 -16.92 7.86
CA ALA A 55 -4.26 -16.05 7.54
C ALA A 55 -3.82 -14.64 7.14
N LEU A 56 -2.85 -14.05 7.84
CA LEU A 56 -2.30 -12.73 7.51
C LEU A 56 -1.65 -12.72 6.12
N LEU A 57 -0.83 -13.73 5.80
CA LEU A 57 -0.20 -13.78 4.49
C LEU A 57 -1.21 -14.02 3.36
N LEU A 58 -2.19 -14.91 3.57
CA LEU A 58 -3.27 -15.11 2.60
C LEU A 58 -4.08 -13.83 2.38
N SER A 59 -4.46 -13.14 3.46
CA SER A 59 -5.20 -11.88 3.37
C SER A 59 -4.40 -10.78 2.68
N ALA A 60 -3.07 -10.72 2.88
CA ALA A 60 -2.20 -9.81 2.16
C ALA A 60 -2.23 -10.08 0.64
N PHE A 61 -2.21 -11.35 0.21
CA PHE A 61 -2.31 -11.69 -1.21
C PHE A 61 -3.68 -11.36 -1.81
N VAL A 62 -4.76 -11.53 -1.04
CA VAL A 62 -6.11 -11.15 -1.50
C VAL A 62 -6.21 -9.63 -1.69
N ALA A 63 -5.70 -8.84 -0.75
CA ALA A 63 -5.70 -7.38 -0.85
C ALA A 63 -4.81 -6.90 -2.01
N LEU A 64 -3.59 -7.46 -2.14
CA LEU A 64 -2.71 -7.21 -3.29
C LEU A 64 -3.38 -7.54 -4.63
N TRP A 65 -4.10 -8.65 -4.68
CA TRP A 65 -4.85 -9.01 -5.88
C TRP A 65 -5.84 -7.91 -6.23
N ARG A 66 -6.69 -7.45 -5.30
CA ARG A 66 -7.66 -6.36 -5.58
C ARG A 66 -7.00 -5.09 -6.13
N ILE A 67 -5.81 -4.75 -5.65
CA ILE A 67 -5.04 -3.59 -6.11
C ILE A 67 -4.63 -3.73 -7.59
N PHE A 68 -4.13 -4.90 -7.99
CA PHE A 68 -3.53 -5.14 -9.30
C PHE A 68 -4.44 -5.83 -10.32
N ASP A 69 -5.56 -6.39 -9.87
CA ASP A 69 -6.49 -7.14 -10.71
C ASP A 69 -7.09 -6.26 -11.81
N GLN A 70 -7.29 -6.88 -12.97
CA GLN A 70 -7.92 -6.24 -14.12
C GLN A 70 -9.25 -6.89 -14.47
N ASP A 71 -9.83 -7.73 -13.58
CA ASP A 71 -11.16 -8.28 -13.82
C ASP A 71 -12.14 -7.11 -14.04
N PRO A 72 -12.88 -7.09 -15.15
CA PRO A 72 -13.91 -6.08 -15.41
C PRO A 72 -14.98 -5.98 -14.31
N ARG A 73 -15.12 -7.03 -13.49
CA ARG A 73 -16.02 -7.09 -12.32
C ARG A 73 -15.37 -6.55 -11.04
N SER A 74 -14.04 -6.42 -11.01
CA SER A 74 -13.34 -5.78 -9.92
C SER A 74 -13.67 -4.29 -9.93
N ILE A 75 -14.30 -3.84 -8.85
CA ILE A 75 -14.92 -2.52 -8.81
C ILE A 75 -13.84 -1.43 -8.62
N HIS A 76 -12.69 -1.77 -8.03
CA HIS A 76 -11.66 -0.80 -7.62
C HIS A 76 -10.26 -1.41 -7.77
N HIS A 77 -9.45 -0.84 -8.67
CA HIS A 77 -8.07 -1.25 -8.90
C HIS A 77 -7.26 -0.05 -9.38
N SER A 78 -5.93 -0.15 -9.32
CA SER A 78 -4.99 0.95 -9.63
C SER A 78 -5.27 1.66 -10.95
N ASP A 79 -5.74 0.94 -11.99
CA ASP A 79 -5.99 1.54 -13.31
C ASP A 79 -7.23 2.42 -13.32
N LYS A 80 -8.22 2.12 -12.46
CA LYS A 80 -9.44 2.94 -12.30
C LYS A 80 -9.12 4.26 -11.61
N LEU A 81 -8.30 4.22 -10.55
CA LEU A 81 -7.78 5.43 -9.91
C LEU A 81 -6.96 6.28 -10.89
N LEU A 82 -5.99 5.69 -11.59
CA LEU A 82 -5.16 6.42 -12.56
C LEU A 82 -5.95 6.93 -13.77
N ARG A 83 -7.10 6.32 -14.09
CA ARG A 83 -8.04 6.84 -15.09
C ARG A 83 -8.81 8.04 -14.54
N SER A 84 -9.26 8.00 -13.29
CA SER A 84 -9.90 9.14 -12.64
C SER A 84 -8.94 10.33 -12.52
N VAL A 85 -7.69 10.10 -12.12
CA VAL A 85 -6.63 11.13 -12.09
C VAL A 85 -6.42 11.76 -13.46
N TRP A 86 -6.40 10.96 -14.53
CA TRP A 86 -6.24 11.46 -15.89
C TRP A 86 -7.39 12.38 -16.31
N HIS A 87 -8.63 11.99 -16.01
CA HIS A 87 -9.81 12.79 -16.35
C HIS A 87 -9.90 14.09 -15.55
N ASN A 88 -9.44 14.08 -14.29
CA ASN A 88 -9.50 15.23 -13.38
C ASN A 88 -8.15 15.95 -13.26
N ILE A 89 -7.25 15.82 -14.25
CA ILE A 89 -5.88 16.35 -14.14
C ILE A 89 -5.83 17.88 -13.91
N GLY A 90 -6.84 18.61 -14.40
CA GLY A 90 -6.98 20.05 -14.18
C GLY A 90 -7.13 20.44 -12.70
N GLU A 91 -7.59 19.53 -11.85
CA GLU A 91 -7.72 19.75 -10.41
C GLU A 91 -6.38 19.67 -9.65
N PHE A 92 -5.34 19.17 -10.31
CA PHE A 92 -4.00 18.98 -9.74
C PHE A 92 -3.03 20.08 -10.17
N THR A 93 -3.51 21.32 -10.17
CA THR A 93 -2.70 22.51 -10.39
C THR A 93 -2.48 23.26 -9.07
N ARG A 94 -1.43 24.07 -9.00
CA ARG A 94 -1.14 25.00 -7.90
C ARG A 94 -2.29 25.96 -7.66
N ALA A 95 -2.98 26.39 -8.71
CA ALA A 95 -4.14 27.27 -8.62
C ALA A 95 -5.30 26.58 -7.89
N GLU A 96 -5.64 25.35 -8.28
CA GLU A 96 -6.70 24.57 -7.62
C GLU A 96 -6.29 24.16 -6.19
N LEU A 97 -5.01 23.86 -5.96
CA LEU A 97 -4.49 23.64 -4.61
C LEU A 97 -4.61 24.87 -3.71
N ALA A 98 -4.33 26.07 -4.24
CA ALA A 98 -4.47 27.32 -3.50
C ALA A 98 -5.94 27.56 -3.12
N LYS A 99 -6.87 27.35 -4.06
CA LYS A 99 -8.32 27.42 -3.80
C LYS A 99 -8.73 26.49 -2.66
N ARG A 100 -8.33 25.20 -2.72
CA ARG A 100 -8.62 24.23 -1.64
C ARG A 100 -8.06 24.67 -0.29
N LYS A 101 -6.88 25.30 -0.25
CA LYS A 101 -6.26 25.77 0.99
C LYS A 101 -6.94 27.02 1.57
N ILE A 102 -7.38 27.94 0.72
CA ILE A 102 -8.18 29.11 1.14
C ILE A 102 -9.51 28.64 1.74
N THR A 103 -10.22 27.72 1.07
CA THR A 103 -11.44 27.11 1.61
C THR A 103 -11.20 26.40 2.94
N GLY A 104 -10.02 25.80 3.12
CA GLY A 104 -9.58 25.17 4.36
C GLY A 104 -9.07 26.13 5.44
N GLY A 105 -9.18 27.45 5.26
CA GLY A 105 -8.83 28.46 6.26
C GLY A 105 -7.38 28.96 6.22
N LEU A 106 -6.59 28.61 5.19
CA LEU A 106 -5.23 29.12 5.01
C LEU A 106 -5.21 30.30 4.02
N ASP A 107 -5.07 31.51 4.55
CA ASP A 107 -4.95 32.75 3.77
C ASP A 107 -3.79 33.62 4.30
N PRO A 108 -2.79 34.00 3.49
CA PRO A 108 -2.63 33.73 2.05
C PRO A 108 -2.04 32.34 1.75
N ALA A 109 -2.72 31.58 0.88
CA ALA A 109 -2.25 30.28 0.41
C ALA A 109 -1.06 30.34 -0.58
N ALA A 110 -0.71 31.52 -1.09
CA ALA A 110 0.31 31.71 -2.12
C ALA A 110 1.70 31.17 -1.70
N ALA A 111 2.10 31.43 -0.45
CA ALA A 111 3.37 30.95 0.10
C ALA A 111 3.42 29.42 0.20
N TYR A 112 2.28 28.77 0.43
CA TYR A 112 2.19 27.31 0.56
C TYR A 112 2.35 26.60 -0.78
N VAL A 113 1.78 27.16 -1.85
CA VAL A 113 1.75 26.52 -3.18
C VAL A 113 2.98 26.77 -4.03
N VAL A 114 3.81 27.76 -3.68
CA VAL A 114 4.94 28.22 -4.52
C VAL A 114 5.94 27.12 -4.85
N ALA A 115 6.21 26.23 -3.88
CA ALA A 115 7.16 25.13 -4.01
C ALA A 115 6.53 23.80 -4.46
N LYS A 116 5.24 23.80 -4.84
CA LYS A 116 4.52 22.59 -5.26
C LYS A 116 4.52 22.47 -6.77
N CYS A 117 4.50 21.24 -7.28
CA CYS A 117 4.47 20.96 -8.71
C CYS A 117 3.03 20.77 -9.21
N ASP A 118 2.80 21.13 -10.47
CA ASP A 118 1.57 20.82 -11.19
C ASP A 118 1.67 19.38 -11.72
N LEU A 119 0.60 18.59 -11.61
CA LEU A 119 0.57 17.23 -12.17
C LEU A 119 0.37 17.30 -13.68
N THR A 120 1.27 16.66 -14.43
CA THR A 120 1.20 16.64 -15.89
C THR A 120 0.73 15.29 -16.43
N PRO A 121 0.19 15.23 -17.66
CA PRO A 121 -0.14 13.95 -18.31
C PRO A 121 1.05 12.99 -18.40
N LYS A 122 2.28 13.53 -18.51
CA LYS A 122 3.51 12.75 -18.51
C LYS A 122 3.73 12.04 -17.17
N ASP A 123 3.41 12.69 -16.05
CA ASP A 123 3.55 12.11 -14.71
C ASP A 123 2.56 10.96 -14.50
N VAL A 124 1.30 11.15 -14.92
CA VAL A 124 0.29 10.07 -14.89
C VAL A 124 0.72 8.90 -15.78
N GLY A 125 1.33 9.19 -16.93
CA GLY A 125 1.93 8.18 -17.80
C GLY A 125 3.10 7.43 -17.14
N ALA A 126 3.94 8.11 -16.35
CA ALA A 126 5.02 7.49 -15.58
C ALA A 126 4.46 6.57 -14.48
N MET A 127 3.47 7.04 -13.71
CA MET A 127 2.79 6.24 -12.68
C MET A 127 2.18 4.96 -13.27
N ARG A 128 1.54 5.05 -14.45
CA ARG A 128 1.00 3.87 -15.15
C ARG A 128 2.08 2.86 -15.51
N LYS A 129 3.27 3.32 -15.91
CA LYS A 129 4.41 2.44 -16.22
C LYS A 129 4.93 1.73 -14.97
N GLU A 130 5.02 2.44 -13.84
CA GLU A 130 5.42 1.86 -12.57
C GLU A 130 4.42 0.80 -12.09
N VAL A 131 3.13 1.12 -12.11
CA VAL A 131 2.06 0.16 -11.78
C VAL A 131 2.11 -1.06 -12.71
N ALA A 132 2.35 -0.86 -14.00
CA ALA A 132 2.49 -1.98 -14.95
C ALA A 132 3.74 -2.83 -14.67
N ALA A 133 4.85 -2.23 -14.23
CA ALA A 133 6.05 -2.97 -13.84
C ALA A 133 5.77 -3.85 -12.62
N TRP A 134 5.14 -3.31 -11.58
CA TRP A 134 4.72 -4.07 -10.40
C TRP A 134 3.67 -5.13 -10.73
N ARG A 135 2.76 -4.85 -11.66
CA ARG A 135 1.80 -5.84 -12.15
C ARG A 135 2.49 -7.04 -12.79
N LYS A 136 3.53 -6.83 -13.60
CA LYS A 136 4.29 -7.96 -14.19
C LYS A 136 4.91 -8.84 -13.12
N VAL A 137 5.46 -8.24 -12.06
CA VAL A 137 5.98 -8.96 -10.89
C VAL A 137 4.86 -9.74 -10.20
N TYR A 138 3.72 -9.08 -10.00
CA TYR A 138 2.52 -9.69 -9.42
C TYR A 138 2.06 -10.92 -10.22
N GLU A 139 1.88 -10.76 -11.53
CA GLU A 139 1.41 -11.80 -12.42
C GLU A 139 2.37 -12.98 -12.52
N ALA A 140 3.68 -12.71 -12.59
CA ALA A 140 4.69 -13.75 -12.74
C ALA A 140 4.86 -14.61 -11.47
N ARG A 141 4.73 -14.01 -10.28
CA ARG A 141 5.09 -14.67 -9.02
C ARG A 141 3.89 -15.04 -8.14
N TYR A 142 2.82 -14.26 -8.19
CA TYR A 142 1.74 -14.32 -7.20
C TYR A 142 0.39 -14.74 -7.76
N ARG A 143 0.19 -14.64 -9.09
CA ARG A 143 -1.06 -15.06 -9.75
C ARG A 143 -1.33 -16.55 -9.62
N GLU A 144 -0.30 -17.38 -9.77
CA GLU A 144 -0.39 -18.84 -9.59
C GLU A 144 -0.69 -19.21 -8.13
N ILE A 145 -0.19 -18.44 -7.16
CA ILE A 145 -0.53 -18.62 -5.74
C ILE A 145 -2.03 -18.43 -5.55
N ARG A 146 -2.64 -17.42 -6.19
CA ARG A 146 -4.09 -17.23 -6.16
C ARG A 146 -4.83 -18.40 -6.82
N HIS A 147 -4.47 -18.78 -8.04
CA HIS A 147 -5.20 -19.82 -8.77
C HIS A 147 -5.04 -21.21 -8.11
N GLY A 148 -3.86 -21.54 -7.61
CA GLY A 148 -3.56 -22.83 -6.98
C GLY A 148 -3.96 -22.94 -5.51
N VAL A 149 -3.96 -21.85 -4.73
CA VAL A 149 -4.30 -21.87 -3.29
C VAL A 149 -5.76 -21.48 -3.02
N PHE A 150 -6.35 -20.57 -3.83
CA PHE A 150 -7.70 -20.04 -3.56
C PHE A 150 -8.78 -20.57 -4.51
N ALA A 151 -8.50 -20.80 -5.79
CA ALA A 151 -9.54 -21.17 -6.78
C ALA A 151 -9.78 -22.68 -6.89
N HIS A 152 -8.75 -23.50 -6.65
CA HIS A 152 -8.87 -24.95 -6.60
C HIS A 152 -8.25 -25.43 -5.28
N LYS A 153 -9.00 -26.14 -4.43
CA LYS A 153 -8.47 -26.88 -3.25
C LYS A 153 -7.58 -28.06 -3.69
N GLY A 154 -6.60 -27.82 -4.57
CA GLY A 154 -5.80 -28.85 -5.23
C GLY A 154 -4.37 -28.96 -4.73
N LEU A 155 -3.84 -27.93 -4.07
CA LEU A 155 -2.47 -27.94 -3.56
C LEU A 155 -2.44 -28.47 -2.13
N ILE A 156 -1.71 -29.56 -1.94
CA ILE A 156 -1.41 -30.14 -0.62
C ILE A 156 -0.57 -29.07 0.14
N SER A 157 -0.71 -28.96 1.47
CA SER A 157 -0.08 -27.86 2.26
C SER A 157 1.43 -27.66 2.03
N ALA A 158 2.14 -28.69 1.54
CA ALA A 158 3.53 -28.61 1.12
C ALA A 158 3.77 -27.68 -0.10
N ASP A 159 2.85 -27.66 -1.07
CA ASP A 159 2.95 -26.85 -2.29
C ASP A 159 2.67 -25.37 -1.99
N SER A 160 1.75 -25.08 -1.06
CA SER A 160 1.52 -23.71 -0.59
C SER A 160 2.75 -23.14 0.11
N ASN A 161 3.45 -23.94 0.92
CA ASN A 161 4.70 -23.52 1.56
C ASN A 161 5.84 -23.29 0.54
N LEU A 162 5.92 -24.08 -0.53
CA LEU A 162 6.89 -23.88 -1.62
C LEU A 162 6.59 -22.62 -2.45
N LEU A 163 5.32 -22.35 -2.74
CA LEU A 163 4.88 -21.11 -3.38
C LEU A 163 5.12 -19.89 -2.47
N MET A 164 4.90 -20.03 -1.17
CA MET A 164 5.25 -19.01 -0.17
C MET A 164 6.77 -18.84 -0.04
N ALA A 165 7.58 -19.86 -0.28
CA ALA A 165 9.04 -19.76 -0.30
C ALA A 165 9.58 -18.97 -1.51
N GLN A 166 8.79 -18.86 -2.59
CA GLN A 166 9.10 -17.97 -3.72
C GLN A 166 8.75 -16.51 -3.43
N THR A 167 8.05 -16.23 -2.33
CA THR A 167 7.70 -14.88 -1.91
C THR A 167 8.93 -14.19 -1.34
N ASN A 168 9.43 -13.17 -2.04
CA ASN A 168 10.54 -12.39 -1.56
C ASN A 168 10.04 -11.20 -0.73
N ILE A 169 10.25 -11.27 0.58
CA ILE A 169 9.90 -10.21 1.53
C ILE A 169 10.54 -8.87 1.14
N GLU A 170 11.76 -8.89 0.59
CA GLU A 170 12.46 -7.68 0.14
C GLU A 170 11.90 -7.10 -1.17
N GLU A 171 11.12 -7.88 -1.93
CA GLU A 171 10.40 -7.42 -3.13
C GLU A 171 9.01 -6.85 -2.77
N MET A 172 8.34 -7.45 -1.78
CA MET A 172 7.03 -6.97 -1.30
C MET A 172 7.13 -5.68 -0.48
N LYS A 173 8.21 -5.49 0.27
CA LYS A 173 8.46 -4.27 1.06
C LYS A 173 8.45 -2.98 0.23
N PRO A 174 9.15 -2.83 -0.90
CA PRO A 174 9.05 -1.63 -1.73
C PRO A 174 7.70 -1.55 -2.46
N MET A 175 7.13 -2.67 -2.88
CA MET A 175 5.83 -2.73 -3.56
C MET A 175 4.69 -2.19 -2.69
N LEU A 176 4.70 -2.51 -1.38
CA LEU A 176 3.71 -2.03 -0.42
C LEU A 176 4.16 -0.77 0.33
N GLY A 177 5.45 -0.63 0.63
CA GLY A 177 6.00 0.47 1.44
C GLY A 177 6.21 1.78 0.67
N SER A 178 6.34 1.75 -0.66
CA SER A 178 6.41 2.96 -1.48
C SER A 178 5.09 3.76 -1.51
N CYS A 179 3.98 3.15 -1.07
CA CYS A 179 2.69 3.84 -0.92
C CYS A 179 2.53 4.55 0.42
N THR A 180 3.50 4.45 1.35
CA THR A 180 3.48 5.31 2.55
C THR A 180 3.88 6.74 2.17
N PRO A 181 3.04 7.76 2.46
CA PRO A 181 3.56 9.10 2.63
C PRO A 181 4.51 9.01 3.81
N SER A 182 5.80 9.14 3.55
CA SER A 182 6.81 9.41 4.56
C SER A 182 6.30 10.53 5.47
N ALA A 183 5.80 10.15 6.64
CA ALA A 183 5.48 11.04 7.75
C ALA A 183 6.73 11.80 8.26
N ALA A 184 7.90 11.61 7.62
CA ALA A 184 9.16 12.27 7.93
C ALA A 184 9.50 13.45 7.00
N ARG A 185 8.60 13.87 6.08
CA ARG A 185 8.85 15.00 5.17
C ARG A 185 8.04 16.27 5.41
N TYR A 186 7.39 16.38 6.58
CA TYR A 186 6.80 17.63 7.04
C TYR A 186 7.31 17.99 8.45
N GLY A 187 8.25 18.94 8.50
CA GLY A 187 8.40 19.87 9.62
C GLY A 187 9.15 19.40 10.87
N SER A 188 10.47 19.21 10.78
CA SER A 188 11.36 19.43 11.94
C SER A 188 11.94 20.85 11.87
N SER A 189 11.10 21.84 12.12
CA SER A 189 11.56 23.16 12.58
C SER A 189 11.69 23.10 14.10
N THR A 190 12.82 22.59 14.59
CA THR A 190 13.23 22.77 15.98
C THR A 190 13.56 24.24 16.19
N THR A 191 12.55 25.01 16.61
CA THR A 191 12.76 26.32 17.21
C THR A 191 13.40 26.12 18.58
N THR A 192 14.68 26.45 18.66
CA THR A 192 15.43 26.63 19.91
C THR A 192 14.72 27.69 20.77
N VAL A 193 14.02 27.26 21.83
CA VAL A 193 13.60 28.16 22.91
C VAL A 193 14.62 28.03 24.04
N GLY A 194 15.31 29.14 24.30
CA GLY A 194 16.38 29.25 25.28
C GLY A 194 15.90 29.02 26.71
N ARG A 195 16.75 28.31 27.46
CA ARG A 195 16.82 28.31 28.92
C ARG A 195 16.82 29.75 29.46
N ARG A 196 15.97 30.01 30.45
CA ARG A 196 16.29 30.91 31.56
C ARG A 196 15.91 30.20 32.86
N THR A 197 16.95 29.80 33.58
CA THR A 197 16.99 29.80 35.05
C THR A 197 17.21 31.22 35.52
#